data_AF-A0A0Q0BHC6-F1
#
_entry.id   AF-A0A0Q0BHC6-F1
#
_cell.length_a   1.000
_cell.length_b   1.000
_cell.length_c   1.000
_cell.angle_alpha   90.00
_cell.angle_beta   90.00
_cell.angle_gamma   90.00
#
_symmetry.space_group_name_H-M   'P 1'
#
loop_
_entity.id
_entity.type
_entity.pdbx_description
1 polymer ?
#
loop_
_entity_poly.entity_id
_entity_poly.type
_entity_poly.pdbx_seq_one_letter_code
_entity_poly.pdbx_strand_id
1 'polypeptide(L)'
;METFIYHTPQADPHRAFSLSAKPLTAREAYQVLRDIALGVRTMRRLGEKSWTEMYCGMMTVETDGWVITFYNDCETLDYCDSCYCPAGRAYTFDSSQQFGTDPLELLSTWEHAQLEQLVSKL
;
A
#
# COMPACT_ATOMS: atom_id res chain seq x y z
N MET A 1 25.27 29.66 34.91
CA MET A 1 26.12 28.87 33.98
C MET A 1 25.91 27.43 34.41
N GLU A 2 25.20 26.56 33.71
CA GLU A 2 24.97 26.41 32.27
C GLU A 2 23.51 25.96 32.02
N THR A 3 22.91 26.48 30.94
CA THR A 3 21.53 26.19 30.55
C THR A 3 21.53 24.94 29.68
N PHE A 4 21.07 23.80 30.20
CA PHE A 4 20.80 22.61 29.38
C PHE A 4 19.47 22.82 28.64
N ILE A 5 19.56 23.18 27.36
CA ILE A 5 18.42 23.22 26.44
C ILE A 5 18.02 21.75 26.18
N TYR A 6 16.95 21.29 26.80
CA TYR A 6 16.31 20.05 26.36
C TYR A 6 15.62 20.33 25.01
N HIS A 7 16.27 19.89 23.94
CA HIS A 7 15.71 19.92 22.59
C HIS A 7 14.43 19.08 22.58
N THR A 8 13.29 19.74 22.42
CA THR A 8 12.00 19.09 22.21
C THR A 8 12.04 18.40 20.85
N PRO A 9 11.67 17.12 20.70
CA PRO A 9 11.57 16.51 19.39
C PRO A 9 10.49 17.25 18.60
N GLN A 10 10.88 17.93 17.53
CA GLN A 10 9.97 18.60 16.61
C GLN A 10 9.10 17.53 15.95
N ALA A 11 7.80 17.53 16.26
CA ALA A 11 6.83 16.74 15.51
C ALA A 11 6.83 17.23 14.06
N ASP A 12 7.12 16.33 13.13
CA ASP A 12 7.06 16.60 11.68
C ASP A 12 5.61 17.01 11.31
N PRO A 13 5.38 18.23 10.79
CA PRO A 13 4.05 18.73 10.46
C PRO A 13 3.41 18.05 9.25
N HIS A 14 4.13 17.19 8.50
CA HIS A 14 3.60 16.55 7.29
C HIS A 14 2.92 15.19 7.50
N ARG A 15 2.80 14.68 8.72
CA ARG A 15 2.10 13.40 8.96
C ARG A 15 1.29 13.41 10.25
N ALA A 16 0.39 14.37 10.38
CA ALA A 16 -0.72 14.27 11.33
C ALA A 16 -1.70 13.21 10.82
N PHE A 17 -1.46 11.93 11.13
CA PHE A 17 -2.52 10.95 11.01
C PHE A 17 -3.59 11.22 12.06
N SER A 18 -4.78 11.54 11.59
CA SER A 18 -5.96 11.67 12.44
C SER A 18 -6.24 10.36 13.18
N LEU A 19 -6.11 10.39 14.50
CA LEU A 19 -6.24 9.25 15.43
C LEU A 19 -7.68 8.75 15.65
N SER A 20 -8.61 8.96 14.71
CA SER A 20 -9.98 8.42 14.83
C SER A 20 -10.69 8.19 13.50
N ALA A 21 -9.95 7.98 12.41
CA ALA A 21 -10.56 7.59 11.16
C ALA A 21 -10.75 6.06 11.13
N LYS A 22 -11.96 5.59 10.82
CA LYS A 22 -12.25 4.15 10.66
C LYS A 22 -11.24 3.53 9.65
N PRO A 23 -10.62 2.37 9.94
CA PRO A 23 -9.77 1.70 8.97
C PRO A 23 -10.48 1.46 7.64
N LEU A 24 -9.74 1.45 6.53
CA LEU A 24 -10.27 0.94 5.27
C LEU A 24 -10.52 -0.56 5.41
N THR A 25 -11.66 -0.98 4.91
CA THR A 25 -11.95 -2.41 4.78
C THR A 25 -11.18 -2.99 3.59
N ALA A 26 -10.94 -4.29 3.60
CA ALA A 26 -10.35 -5.00 2.46
C ALA A 26 -11.16 -4.78 1.17
N ARG A 27 -12.49 -4.70 1.28
CA ARG A 27 -13.39 -4.41 0.14
C ARG A 27 -13.18 -3.03 -0.46
N GLU A 28 -12.90 -2.02 0.35
CA GLU A 28 -12.61 -0.67 -0.16
C GLU A 28 -11.24 -0.63 -0.87
N ALA A 29 -10.22 -1.29 -0.30
CA ALA A 29 -8.91 -1.39 -0.95
C ALA A 29 -9.00 -2.20 -2.26
N TYR A 30 -9.69 -3.34 -2.25
CA TYR A 30 -9.97 -4.17 -3.43
C TYR A 30 -10.54 -3.38 -4.61
N GLN A 31 -11.47 -2.45 -4.35
CA GLN A 31 -12.09 -1.66 -5.43
C GLN A 31 -11.05 -0.86 -6.22
N VAL A 32 -10.04 -0.31 -5.54
CA VAL A 32 -8.95 0.42 -6.18
C VAL A 32 -8.04 -0.52 -6.96
N LEU A 33 -7.72 -1.69 -6.39
CA LEU A 33 -6.93 -2.73 -7.06
C LEU A 33 -7.60 -3.22 -8.34
N ARG A 34 -8.92 -3.43 -8.28
CA ARG A 34 -9.73 -3.78 -9.44
C ARG A 34 -9.71 -2.67 -10.51
N ASP A 35 -9.88 -1.41 -10.10
CA ASP A 35 -9.83 -0.29 -11.04
C ASP A 35 -8.47 -0.22 -11.77
N ILE A 36 -7.36 -0.52 -11.08
CA ILE A 36 -6.03 -0.64 -11.70
C ILE A 36 -6.00 -1.81 -12.68
N ALA A 37 -6.44 -3.00 -12.25
CA ALA A 37 -6.45 -4.21 -13.08
C ALA A 37 -7.29 -4.06 -14.36
N LEU A 38 -8.39 -3.32 -14.29
CA LEU A 38 -9.25 -2.98 -15.43
C LEU A 38 -8.72 -1.84 -16.30
N GLY A 39 -7.61 -1.20 -15.91
CA GLY A 39 -7.03 -0.05 -16.61
C GLY A 39 -7.82 1.26 -16.45
N VAL A 40 -8.75 1.32 -15.49
CA VAL A 40 -9.47 2.57 -15.13
C VAL A 40 -8.52 3.54 -14.43
N ARG A 41 -7.57 3.01 -13.66
CA ARG A 41 -6.54 3.78 -12.96
C ARG A 41 -5.16 3.41 -13.45
N THR A 42 -4.33 4.43 -13.70
CA THR A 42 -2.91 4.23 -13.97
C THR A 42 -2.13 4.41 -12.68
N MET A 43 -1.19 3.52 -12.44
CA MET A 43 -0.31 3.58 -11.28
C MET A 43 1.13 3.88 -11.68
N ARG A 44 1.90 4.43 -10.74
CA ARG A 44 3.35 4.61 -10.86
C ARG A 44 4.07 4.13 -9.62
N ARG A 45 5.32 3.71 -9.77
CA ARG A 45 6.18 3.30 -8.66
C ARG A 45 6.61 4.50 -7.81
N LEU A 46 6.68 4.33 -6.49
CA LEU A 46 7.23 5.31 -5.54
C LEU A 46 8.64 4.95 -5.02
N GLY A 47 9.18 3.79 -5.40
CA GLY A 47 10.52 3.32 -5.02
C GLY A 47 11.51 3.25 -6.19
N GLU A 48 12.79 3.07 -5.86
CA GLU A 48 13.89 3.02 -6.85
C GLU A 48 14.04 1.67 -7.54
N LYS A 49 13.76 0.56 -6.84
CA LYS A 49 13.90 -0.78 -7.40
C LYS A 49 12.62 -1.23 -8.10
N SER A 50 12.75 -1.85 -9.27
CA SER A 50 11.64 -2.48 -9.98
C SER A 50 11.22 -3.79 -9.33
N TRP A 51 10.06 -4.28 -9.76
CA TRP A 51 9.51 -5.54 -9.28
C TRP A 51 10.43 -6.70 -9.64
N THR A 52 11.02 -6.64 -10.83
CA THR A 52 11.94 -7.66 -11.36
C THR A 52 13.37 -7.53 -10.81
N GLU A 53 13.79 -6.35 -10.37
CA GLU A 53 15.06 -6.15 -9.67
C GLU A 53 14.99 -6.63 -8.22
N MET A 54 13.79 -6.68 -7.64
CA MET A 54 13.52 -7.18 -6.31
C MET A 54 13.17 -8.66 -6.39
N TYR A 55 14.09 -9.54 -6.01
CA TYR A 55 13.78 -10.97 -5.91
C TYR A 55 12.62 -11.25 -4.92
N CYS A 56 12.58 -10.51 -3.82
CA CYS A 56 11.52 -10.54 -2.82
C CYS A 56 11.51 -9.21 -2.05
N GLY A 57 10.33 -8.73 -1.66
CA GLY A 57 10.19 -7.55 -0.78
C GLY A 57 9.05 -6.61 -1.16
N MET A 58 9.01 -5.45 -0.48
CA MET A 58 7.93 -4.48 -0.60
C MET A 58 8.10 -3.56 -1.81
N MET A 59 7.06 -3.44 -2.64
CA MET A 59 6.95 -2.39 -3.64
C MET A 59 5.78 -1.46 -3.31
N THR A 60 6.04 -0.14 -3.37
CA THR A 60 4.98 0.87 -3.21
C THR A 60 4.67 1.56 -4.53
N VAL A 61 3.38 1.68 -4.83
CA VAL A 61 2.84 2.39 -5.99
C VAL A 61 1.88 3.49 -5.56
N GLU A 62 1.64 4.44 -6.45
CA GLU A 62 0.66 5.52 -6.27
C GLU A 62 -0.29 5.59 -7.46
N THR A 63 -1.56 5.86 -7.19
CA THR A 63 -2.59 6.15 -8.20
C THR A 63 -3.66 7.08 -7.64
N ASP A 64 -3.92 8.21 -8.30
CA ASP A 64 -4.96 9.18 -7.90
C ASP A 64 -4.95 9.55 -6.40
N GLY A 65 -3.75 9.68 -5.81
CA GLY A 65 -3.55 10.00 -4.39
C GLY A 65 -3.71 8.80 -3.44
N TRP A 66 -4.03 7.61 -3.95
CA TRP A 66 -3.92 6.36 -3.21
C TRP A 66 -2.47 5.89 -3.20
N VAL A 67 -2.01 5.40 -2.06
CA VAL A 67 -0.68 4.81 -1.91
C VAL A 67 -0.85 3.37 -1.48
N ILE A 68 -0.32 2.44 -2.27
CA ILE A 68 -0.52 0.99 -2.07
C ILE A 68 0.85 0.33 -2.01
N THR A 69 1.06 -0.53 -1.01
CA THR A 69 2.26 -1.33 -0.86
C THR A 69 1.89 -2.80 -1.02
N PHE A 70 2.58 -3.47 -1.94
CA PHE A 70 2.47 -4.90 -2.22
C PHE A 70 3.71 -5.62 -1.74
N TYR A 71 3.54 -6.87 -1.34
CA TYR A 71 4.65 -7.79 -1.14
C TYR A 71 4.87 -8.65 -2.39
N ASN A 72 6.11 -8.66 -2.85
CA ASN A 72 6.61 -9.54 -3.89
C ASN A 72 7.28 -10.77 -3.24
N ASP A 73 6.81 -11.97 -3.56
CA ASP A 73 7.51 -13.21 -3.26
C ASP A 73 7.94 -13.90 -4.57
N CYS A 74 9.24 -13.90 -4.86
CA CYS A 74 9.81 -14.57 -6.03
C CYS A 74 9.12 -14.17 -7.35
N GLU A 75 8.93 -12.86 -7.56
CA GLU A 75 8.23 -12.22 -8.69
C GLU A 75 6.71 -12.38 -8.70
N THR A 76 6.12 -13.04 -7.71
CA THR A 76 4.67 -13.20 -7.57
C THR A 76 4.07 -12.13 -6.66
N LEU A 77 2.89 -11.65 -7.04
CA LEU A 77 2.10 -10.73 -6.24
C LEU A 77 1.41 -11.53 -5.12
N ASP A 78 1.97 -11.46 -3.92
CA ASP A 78 1.58 -12.33 -2.80
C ASP A 78 0.45 -11.72 -1.95
N TYR A 79 0.71 -10.60 -1.29
CA TYR A 79 -0.27 -9.90 -0.43
C TYR A 79 -0.22 -8.38 -0.59
N CYS A 80 -1.33 -7.72 -0.25
CA CYS A 80 -1.40 -6.27 -0.10
C CYS A 80 -0.99 -5.91 1.32
N ASP A 81 0.21 -5.36 1.50
CA ASP A 81 0.72 -4.96 2.81
C ASP A 81 -0.04 -3.75 3.37
N SER A 82 -0.29 -2.73 2.55
CA SER A 82 -1.07 -1.58 2.97
C SER A 82 -1.68 -0.80 1.81
N CYS A 83 -2.78 -0.11 2.09
CA CYS A 83 -3.47 0.76 1.15
C CYS A 83 -3.98 2.00 1.87
N TYR A 84 -3.47 3.18 1.50
CA TYR A 84 -3.84 4.47 2.05
C TYR A 84 -4.73 5.20 1.05
N CYS A 85 -5.88 5.67 1.50
CA CYS A 85 -6.73 6.52 0.67
C CYS A 85 -6.33 8.00 0.82
N PRO A 86 -6.69 8.85 -0.18
CA PRO A 86 -6.44 10.29 -0.12
C PRO A 86 -7.05 10.99 1.11
N ALA A 87 -8.10 10.40 1.69
CA ALA A 87 -8.76 10.93 2.89
C ALA A 87 -8.04 10.54 4.20
N GLY A 88 -6.87 9.89 4.13
CA GLY A 88 -6.03 9.55 5.29
C GLY A 88 -6.45 8.31 6.06
N ARG A 89 -7.37 7.49 5.54
CA ARG A 89 -7.67 6.15 6.08
C ARG A 89 -6.71 5.12 5.49
N ALA A 90 -6.48 4.04 6.22
CA ALA A 90 -5.57 2.97 5.80
C ALA A 90 -6.21 1.59 6.00
N TYR A 91 -5.93 0.69 5.05
CA TYR A 91 -5.91 -0.74 5.27
C TYR A 91 -4.44 -1.10 5.54
N THR A 92 -4.19 -1.92 6.55
CA THR A 92 -2.87 -2.44 6.89
C THR A 92 -2.99 -3.92 7.12
N PHE A 93 -2.17 -4.70 6.44
CA PHE A 93 -2.02 -6.12 6.66
C PHE A 93 -1.65 -6.39 8.12
N ASP A 94 -2.30 -7.39 8.70
CA ASP A 94 -2.08 -7.80 10.09
C ASP A 94 -2.04 -9.32 10.12
N SER A 95 -0.83 -9.87 10.14
CA SER A 95 -0.61 -11.32 10.18
C SER A 95 -1.14 -11.98 11.46
N SER A 96 -1.47 -11.20 12.49
CA SER A 96 -2.09 -11.71 13.72
C SER A 96 -3.62 -11.87 13.61
N GLN A 97 -4.26 -11.29 12.59
CA GLN A 97 -5.70 -11.38 12.40
C GLN A 97 -6.10 -12.69 11.73
N GLN A 98 -6.74 -13.56 12.51
CA GLN A 98 -7.25 -14.84 12.04
C GLN A 98 -8.35 -14.74 10.96
N PHE A 99 -9.06 -13.61 10.89
CA PHE A 99 -10.19 -13.40 9.96
C PHE A 99 -10.01 -12.16 9.06
N GLY A 100 -8.78 -11.66 8.93
CA GLY A 100 -8.47 -10.63 7.94
C GLY A 100 -8.55 -11.22 6.52
N THR A 101 -9.20 -10.52 5.59
CA THR A 101 -9.17 -10.86 4.17
C THR A 101 -8.19 -9.93 3.47
N ASP A 102 -7.29 -10.47 2.67
CA ASP A 102 -6.43 -9.64 1.83
C ASP A 102 -7.27 -9.01 0.70
N PRO A 103 -7.13 -7.70 0.42
CA PRO A 103 -7.70 -7.08 -0.77
C PRO A 103 -7.46 -7.84 -2.09
N LEU A 104 -6.31 -8.50 -2.27
CA LEU A 104 -5.95 -9.32 -3.42
C LEU A 104 -6.78 -10.61 -3.51
N GLU A 105 -7.15 -11.22 -2.38
CA GLU A 105 -8.01 -12.42 -2.35
C GLU A 105 -9.43 -12.14 -2.85
N LEU A 106 -9.83 -10.87 -2.89
CA LEU A 106 -11.14 -10.45 -3.43
C LEU A 106 -11.13 -10.25 -4.95
N LEU A 107 -9.95 -10.23 -5.59
CA LEU A 107 -9.81 -10.18 -7.04
C LEU A 107 -10.19 -11.52 -7.65
N SER A 108 -10.84 -11.47 -8.82
CA SER A 108 -10.91 -12.63 -9.69
C SER A 108 -9.50 -13.03 -10.17
N THR A 109 -9.33 -14.28 -10.58
CA THR A 109 -8.06 -14.77 -11.14
C THR A 109 -7.54 -13.89 -12.29
N TRP A 110 -8.43 -13.37 -13.13
CA TRP A 110 -8.04 -12.49 -14.23
C TRP A 110 -7.59 -11.12 -13.71
N GLU A 111 -8.33 -10.49 -12.79
CA GLU A 111 -7.96 -9.19 -12.22
C GLU A 111 -6.61 -9.27 -11.49
N HIS A 112 -6.38 -10.35 -10.73
CA HIS A 112 -5.11 -10.58 -10.06
C HIS A 112 -3.94 -10.69 -11.05
N ALA A 113 -4.08 -11.53 -12.08
CA ALA A 113 -3.05 -11.70 -13.09
C ALA A 113 -2.76 -10.41 -13.88
N GLN A 114 -3.78 -9.59 -14.15
CA GLN A 114 -3.57 -8.28 -14.78
C GLN A 114 -2.81 -7.33 -13.86
N LEU A 115 -3.16 -7.28 -12.57
CA LEU A 115 -2.46 -6.43 -11.61
C LEU A 115 -0.98 -6.82 -11.50
N GLU A 116 -0.68 -8.11 -11.36
CA GLU A 116 0.70 -8.63 -11.32
C GLU A 116 1.48 -8.26 -12.60
N GLN A 117 0.85 -8.41 -13.77
CA GLN A 117 1.46 -8.00 -15.04
C GLN A 117 1.74 -6.49 -15.10
N LEU A 118 0.87 -5.66 -14.55
CA LEU A 118 1.07 -4.21 -14.52
C LEU A 118 2.19 -3.83 -13.56
N VAL A 119 2.24 -4.45 -12.38
CA VAL A 119 3.26 -4.18 -11.37
C VAL A 119 4.65 -4.63 -11.85
N SER A 120 4.76 -5.77 -12.52
CA SER A 120 6.04 -6.25 -13.09
C SER A 120 6.64 -5.35 -14.18
N LYS A 121 5.85 -4.43 -14.74
CA LYS A 121 6.28 -3.43 -15.74
C LYS A 121 6.73 -2.10 -15.13
N LEU A 122 6.58 -1.92 -13.81
CA LEU A 122 6.96 -0.72 -13.08
C LEU A 122 8.40 -0.77 -12.59
#